data_AF-A0A139X913-F1
#
_entry.id   AF-A0A139X913-F1
#
_cell.length_a   1.000
_cell.length_b   1.000
_cell.length_c   1.000
_cell.angle_alpha   90.00
_cell.angle_beta   90.00
_cell.angle_gamma   90.00
#
_symmetry.space_group_name_H-M   'P 1'
#
loop_
_entity.id
_entity.type
_entity.pdbx_description
1 polymer ?
#
loop_
_entity_poly.entity_id
_entity_poly.type
_entity_poly.pdbx_seq_one_letter_code
_entity_poly.pdbx_strand_id
1 'polypeptide(L)'
;MFDRINAKINSQFPQQTPIIIGEANRIVFGDEFAETIYAVPVVKVEKDAATGEMRAKLGVGQVNGVAVGAEFAVYPRTITDLKNKENRVAIATIIQRGATESLCQLKSIDGKEFKVEDGDRAVLLTPSINLVRKVSLVYQEEATAVEVSEPEQLPPNKLLPEVFKHQENALEAIKKALPENGKGWVELAEEKVTEDDFEGVAYQVVVNNQGEYEICDRTGHPFQNIAPLKVSDRDAAATVVKRLVHLAKYHATAELDNKDKTSPLAGKLTLEWLGTSAIYQPGDDIPPKSQLKPFTDPSVPTVKVGEYVFLSIHNTSNQDLNVAVLDIASDWSVEQIYPGKNEGSLVTIEARRKEVVPIPAGSVGEDNVKVFAAVGSANFRWLELPSLGQELEPKGLTRSGNPLDDLLAVIDEDKPPTRKLSVAASPSREWTTKQIGLTVIAPNK
;
A
#
# COMPACT_ATOMS: atom_id res chain seq x y z
N MET A 1 -29.28 -17.56 8.54
CA MET A 1 -29.70 -18.95 8.85
C MET A 1 -29.07 -19.95 7.88
N PHE A 2 -29.10 -19.71 6.57
CA PHE A 2 -28.46 -20.58 5.58
C PHE A 2 -26.96 -20.77 5.82
N ASP A 3 -26.19 -19.70 6.03
CA ASP A 3 -24.73 -19.79 6.23
C ASP A 3 -24.36 -20.74 7.39
N ARG A 4 -25.17 -20.75 8.45
CA ARG A 4 -25.03 -21.67 9.60
C ARG A 4 -25.23 -23.13 9.21
N ILE A 5 -26.24 -23.40 8.38
CA ILE A 5 -26.56 -24.76 7.91
C ILE A 5 -25.50 -25.21 6.90
N ASN A 6 -25.08 -24.33 6.01
CA ASN A 6 -24.04 -24.59 5.02
C ASN A 6 -22.68 -24.90 5.68
N ALA A 7 -22.23 -24.06 6.63
CA ALA A 7 -20.98 -24.30 7.36
C ALA A 7 -21.00 -25.60 8.17
N LYS A 8 -22.11 -25.87 8.88
CA LYS A 8 -22.25 -27.10 9.68
C LYS A 8 -22.26 -28.36 8.80
N ILE A 9 -22.96 -28.32 7.66
CA ILE A 9 -23.01 -29.44 6.71
C ILE A 9 -21.64 -29.64 6.06
N ASN A 10 -20.96 -28.59 5.59
CA ASN A 10 -19.62 -28.74 5.01
C ASN A 10 -18.57 -29.22 6.01
N SER A 11 -18.69 -28.87 7.30
CA SER A 11 -17.76 -29.34 8.34
C SER A 11 -17.89 -30.84 8.64
N GLN A 12 -19.07 -31.43 8.43
CA GLN A 12 -19.36 -32.83 8.75
C GLN A 12 -19.48 -33.73 7.51
N PHE A 13 -19.91 -33.15 6.38
CA PHE A 13 -20.20 -33.83 5.13
C PHE A 13 -19.70 -32.97 3.94
N PRO A 14 -18.38 -32.98 3.65
CA PRO A 14 -17.76 -32.10 2.64
C PRO A 14 -18.27 -32.27 1.21
N GLN A 15 -19.01 -33.35 0.91
CA GLN A 15 -19.58 -33.62 -0.41
C GLN A 15 -20.99 -33.06 -0.61
N GLN A 16 -21.59 -32.40 0.39
CA GLN A 16 -22.95 -31.87 0.31
C GLN A 16 -22.95 -30.34 0.37
N THR A 17 -23.47 -29.67 -0.67
CA THR A 17 -23.64 -28.21 -0.68
C THR A 17 -25.13 -27.85 -0.67
N PRO A 18 -25.68 -27.36 0.46
CA PRO A 18 -27.05 -26.86 0.54
C PRO A 18 -27.30 -25.72 -0.47
N ILE A 19 -28.49 -25.68 -1.05
CA ILE A 19 -28.92 -24.65 -2.02
C ILE A 19 -30.05 -23.83 -1.38
N ILE A 20 -29.99 -22.50 -1.49
CA ILE A 20 -31.16 -21.63 -1.22
C ILE A 20 -31.93 -21.44 -2.52
N ILE A 21 -33.25 -21.60 -2.46
CA ILE A 21 -34.16 -21.16 -3.51
C ILE A 21 -34.99 -19.99 -2.94
N GLY A 22 -34.76 -18.77 -3.43
CA GLY A 22 -35.40 -17.54 -2.97
C GLY A 22 -34.41 -16.37 -2.78
N GLU A 23 -34.92 -15.24 -2.28
CA GLU A 23 -34.14 -14.01 -2.03
C GLU A 23 -33.32 -14.13 -0.73
N ALA A 24 -32.01 -14.34 -0.87
CA ALA A 24 -31.10 -14.68 0.24
C ALA A 24 -30.93 -13.58 1.31
N ASN A 25 -31.26 -12.33 0.98
CA ASN A 25 -31.13 -11.15 1.84
C ASN A 25 -32.47 -10.69 2.44
N ARG A 26 -33.56 -11.42 2.20
CA ARG A 26 -34.88 -11.08 2.75
C ARG A 26 -35.02 -11.56 4.18
N ILE A 27 -35.46 -10.67 5.07
CA ILE A 27 -35.77 -11.03 6.46
C ILE A 27 -36.93 -12.03 6.45
N VAL A 28 -36.79 -13.14 7.17
CA VAL A 28 -37.79 -14.21 7.20
C VAL A 28 -39.12 -13.65 7.69
N PHE A 29 -40.16 -13.73 6.83
CA PHE A 29 -41.50 -13.16 7.01
C PHE A 29 -41.62 -11.62 6.96
N GLY A 30 -40.62 -10.89 6.44
CA GLY A 30 -40.67 -9.44 6.22
C GLY A 30 -40.72 -9.05 4.73
N ASP A 31 -40.97 -7.76 4.45
CA ASP A 31 -40.76 -7.09 3.16
C ASP A 31 -39.45 -6.26 3.10
N GLU A 32 -38.76 -6.17 4.24
CA GLU A 32 -37.46 -5.52 4.36
C GLU A 32 -36.30 -6.40 3.88
N PHE A 33 -35.37 -5.76 3.16
CA PHE A 33 -34.10 -6.35 2.76
C PHE A 33 -33.01 -5.95 3.76
N ALA A 34 -32.28 -6.92 4.28
CA ALA A 34 -31.12 -6.62 5.13
C ALA A 34 -29.96 -6.10 4.26
N GLU A 35 -29.33 -5.01 4.69
CA GLU A 35 -28.07 -4.53 4.11
C GLU A 35 -27.04 -5.68 4.15
N THR A 36 -26.62 -6.15 2.99
CA THR A 36 -25.80 -7.37 2.89
C THR A 36 -24.36 -7.05 3.27
N ILE A 37 -24.03 -7.23 4.55
CA ILE A 37 -22.63 -7.24 4.99
C ILE A 37 -22.04 -8.59 4.58
N TYR A 38 -21.17 -8.57 3.58
CA TYR A 38 -20.47 -9.75 3.07
C TYR A 38 -19.46 -10.24 4.12
N ALA A 39 -19.92 -11.14 4.99
CA ALA A 39 -19.11 -11.81 6.00
C ALA A 39 -18.80 -13.25 5.56
N VAL A 40 -17.55 -13.67 5.71
CA VAL A 40 -17.10 -15.04 5.44
C VAL A 40 -17.09 -15.86 6.73
N PRO A 41 -17.40 -17.15 6.69
CA PRO A 41 -17.41 -17.97 7.90
C PRO A 41 -15.98 -18.31 8.35
N VAL A 42 -15.77 -18.33 9.66
CA VAL A 42 -14.65 -19.06 10.28
C VAL A 42 -14.96 -20.55 10.17
N VAL A 43 -14.25 -21.25 9.30
CA VAL A 43 -14.49 -22.68 8.99
C VAL A 43 -13.95 -23.56 10.09
N LYS A 44 -12.77 -23.22 10.62
CA LYS A 44 -12.11 -24.01 11.67
C LYS A 44 -11.09 -23.17 12.44
N VAL A 45 -11.04 -23.33 13.75
CA VAL A 45 -9.99 -22.76 14.62
C VAL A 45 -9.06 -23.86 15.11
N GLU A 46 -7.75 -23.65 14.99
CA GLU A 46 -6.71 -24.60 15.39
C GLU A 46 -5.60 -23.86 16.15
N LYS A 47 -4.92 -24.57 17.05
CA LYS A 47 -3.72 -24.06 17.73
C LYS A 47 -2.50 -24.68 17.07
N ASP A 48 -1.54 -23.84 16.67
CA ASP A 48 -0.28 -24.31 16.14
C ASP A 48 0.51 -25.04 17.23
N ALA A 49 0.92 -26.28 16.96
CA ALA A 49 1.60 -27.13 17.93
C ALA A 49 3.06 -26.71 18.17
N ALA A 50 3.69 -25.98 17.24
CA ALA A 50 5.08 -25.56 17.32
C ALA A 50 5.23 -24.16 17.92
N THR A 51 4.37 -23.20 17.55
CA THR A 51 4.46 -21.81 18.03
C THR A 51 3.49 -21.49 19.15
N GLY A 52 2.48 -22.34 19.39
CA GLY A 52 1.42 -22.10 20.36
C GLY A 52 0.42 -21.01 19.96
N GLU A 53 0.55 -20.45 18.75
CA GLU A 53 -0.31 -19.41 18.22
C GLU A 53 -1.66 -19.96 17.74
N MET A 54 -2.68 -19.11 17.74
CA MET A 54 -4.02 -19.49 17.28
C MET A 54 -4.17 -19.18 15.79
N ARG A 55 -4.60 -20.17 15.03
CA ARG A 55 -4.82 -20.09 13.58
C ARG A 55 -6.29 -20.39 13.26
N ALA A 56 -6.79 -19.85 12.18
CA ALA A 56 -8.13 -20.13 11.69
C ALA A 56 -8.14 -20.33 10.18
N LYS A 57 -8.95 -21.28 9.70
CA LYS A 57 -9.34 -21.34 8.29
C LYS A 57 -10.57 -20.49 8.09
N LEU A 58 -10.48 -19.51 7.19
CA LEU A 58 -11.62 -18.71 6.75
C LEU A 58 -12.14 -19.25 5.43
N GLY A 59 -13.46 -19.19 5.22
CA GLY A 59 -14.15 -19.57 3.98
C GLY A 59 -13.96 -18.53 2.87
N VAL A 60 -12.72 -18.11 2.66
CA VAL A 60 -12.32 -17.09 1.68
C VAL A 60 -11.03 -17.52 1.02
N GLY A 61 -10.94 -17.40 -0.30
CA GLY A 61 -9.76 -17.83 -1.06
C GLY A 61 -9.54 -17.03 -2.34
N GLN A 62 -8.69 -17.54 -3.22
CA GLN A 62 -8.37 -16.92 -4.51
C GLN A 62 -9.62 -16.56 -5.32
N VAL A 63 -10.66 -17.41 -5.29
CA VAL A 63 -11.93 -17.14 -6.00
C VAL A 63 -12.66 -15.90 -5.48
N ASN A 64 -12.36 -15.48 -4.25
CA ASN A 64 -12.92 -14.30 -3.59
C ASN A 64 -12.00 -13.07 -3.69
N GLY A 65 -10.88 -13.15 -4.44
CA GLY A 65 -10.01 -12.00 -4.71
C GLY A 65 -9.09 -11.59 -3.55
N VAL A 66 -8.94 -12.41 -2.51
CA VAL A 66 -8.11 -12.08 -1.34
C VAL A 66 -6.64 -12.49 -1.53
N ALA A 67 -5.73 -11.73 -0.92
CA ALA A 67 -4.30 -12.01 -0.93
C ALA A 67 -3.75 -12.23 0.49
N VAL A 68 -2.55 -12.82 0.56
CA VAL A 68 -1.80 -12.95 1.82
C VAL A 68 -1.61 -11.55 2.41
N GLY A 69 -1.81 -11.42 3.73
CA GLY A 69 -1.82 -10.14 4.43
C GLY A 69 -3.18 -9.43 4.47
N ALA A 70 -4.24 -9.95 3.82
CA ALA A 70 -5.59 -9.42 4.02
C ALA A 70 -6.06 -9.66 5.47
N GLU A 71 -6.72 -8.69 6.06
CA GLU A 71 -7.21 -8.78 7.44
C GLU A 71 -8.74 -8.82 7.52
N PHE A 72 -9.24 -9.61 8.47
CA PHE A 72 -10.66 -9.75 8.76
C PHE A 72 -10.93 -9.51 10.24
N ALA A 73 -11.97 -8.73 10.55
CA ALA A 73 -12.52 -8.64 11.89
C ALA A 73 -13.43 -9.84 12.13
N VAL A 74 -13.19 -10.55 13.23
CA VAL A 74 -14.00 -11.70 13.64
C VAL A 74 -15.04 -11.26 14.67
N TYR A 75 -16.28 -11.65 14.43
CA TYR A 75 -17.45 -11.38 15.24
C TYR A 75 -18.10 -12.68 15.69
N PRO A 76 -18.56 -12.76 16.95
CA PRO A 76 -19.40 -13.87 17.40
C PRO A 76 -20.62 -14.00 16.51
N ARG A 77 -20.98 -15.23 16.15
CA ARG A 77 -22.17 -15.52 15.34
C ARG A 77 -23.50 -14.98 15.91
N THR A 78 -23.54 -14.64 17.21
CA THR A 78 -24.71 -14.09 17.90
C THR A 78 -24.97 -12.63 17.57
N ILE A 79 -23.99 -11.94 16.97
CA ILE A 79 -24.07 -10.52 16.64
C ILE A 79 -24.55 -10.34 15.20
N THR A 80 -25.62 -9.55 15.05
CA THR A 80 -26.18 -9.16 13.74
C THR A 80 -25.60 -7.84 13.24
N ASP A 81 -25.26 -6.92 14.14
CA ASP A 81 -24.59 -5.66 13.81
C ASP A 81 -23.07 -5.86 13.71
N LEU A 82 -22.64 -6.22 12.52
CA LEU A 82 -21.23 -6.39 12.17
C LEU A 82 -20.52 -5.04 11.92
N LYS A 83 -21.22 -3.89 11.96
CA LYS A 83 -20.59 -2.57 11.84
C LYS A 83 -20.02 -2.11 13.19
N ASN A 84 -20.62 -2.52 14.30
CA ASN A 84 -20.23 -2.11 15.64
C ASN A 84 -18.89 -2.72 16.10
N LYS A 85 -17.90 -1.86 16.35
CA LYS A 85 -16.53 -2.24 16.72
C LYS A 85 -16.44 -2.93 18.10
N GLU A 86 -17.38 -2.67 19.01
CA GLU A 86 -17.39 -3.25 20.35
C GLU A 86 -17.72 -4.75 20.35
N ASN A 87 -18.29 -5.27 19.25
CA ASN A 87 -18.71 -6.67 19.17
C ASN A 87 -17.62 -7.63 18.65
N ARG A 88 -16.42 -7.12 18.35
CA ARG A 88 -15.32 -7.94 17.81
C ARG A 88 -14.60 -8.73 18.86
N VAL A 89 -14.16 -9.93 18.50
CA VAL A 89 -13.40 -10.84 19.37
C VAL A 89 -11.95 -11.06 18.92
N ALA A 90 -11.65 -10.93 17.63
CA ALA A 90 -10.31 -11.13 17.10
C ALA A 90 -10.09 -10.46 15.73
N ILE A 91 -8.83 -10.42 15.31
CA ILE A 91 -8.42 -10.08 13.94
C ILE A 91 -7.77 -11.32 13.32
N ALA A 92 -8.17 -11.67 12.10
CA ALA A 92 -7.62 -12.78 11.32
C ALA A 92 -6.85 -12.25 10.11
N THR A 93 -5.54 -12.50 10.05
CA THR A 93 -4.67 -12.08 8.94
C THR A 93 -4.34 -13.30 8.07
N ILE A 94 -4.59 -13.25 6.76
CA ILE A 94 -4.27 -14.37 5.85
C ILE A 94 -2.76 -14.58 5.81
N ILE A 95 -2.29 -15.76 6.22
CA ILE A 95 -0.88 -16.18 6.14
C ILE A 95 -0.64 -17.16 4.98
N GLN A 96 -1.64 -17.96 4.62
CA GLN A 96 -1.56 -18.88 3.49
C GLN A 96 -2.88 -18.87 2.72
N ARG A 97 -2.81 -18.52 1.44
CA ARG A 97 -3.97 -18.39 0.57
C ARG A 97 -4.29 -19.72 -0.13
N GLY A 98 -5.50 -20.23 0.04
CA GLY A 98 -6.01 -21.36 -0.76
C GLY A 98 -7.05 -20.95 -1.80
N ALA A 99 -7.62 -21.91 -2.51
CA ALA A 99 -8.53 -21.65 -3.63
C ALA A 99 -9.88 -21.05 -3.18
N THR A 100 -10.52 -21.68 -2.19
CA THR A 100 -11.82 -21.29 -1.60
C THR A 100 -11.73 -21.04 -0.09
N GLU A 101 -10.66 -21.50 0.55
CA GLU A 101 -10.39 -21.33 1.97
C GLU A 101 -8.95 -20.86 2.16
N SER A 102 -8.69 -20.03 3.18
CA SER A 102 -7.36 -19.52 3.48
C SER A 102 -7.03 -19.67 4.96
N LEU A 103 -5.79 -20.02 5.25
CA LEU A 103 -5.27 -20.09 6.60
C LEU A 103 -4.88 -18.69 7.07
N CYS A 104 -5.35 -18.35 8.26
CA CYS A 104 -5.19 -17.05 8.88
C CYS A 104 -4.56 -17.20 10.26
N GLN A 105 -3.74 -16.23 10.64
CA GLN A 105 -3.26 -16.06 12.01
C GLN A 105 -4.26 -15.20 12.79
N LEU A 106 -4.66 -15.64 13.99
CA LEU A 106 -5.55 -14.90 14.85
C LEU A 106 -4.77 -14.06 15.87
N LYS A 107 -5.12 -12.78 15.97
CA LYS A 107 -4.59 -11.86 16.98
C LYS A 107 -5.72 -11.38 17.90
N SER A 108 -5.42 -11.27 19.19
CA SER A 108 -6.34 -10.72 20.18
C SER A 108 -6.45 -9.20 20.08
N ILE A 109 -7.59 -8.68 20.53
CA ILE A 109 -7.86 -7.25 20.64
C ILE A 109 -7.72 -6.88 22.11
N ASP A 110 -6.89 -5.86 22.41
CA ASP A 110 -6.63 -5.42 23.78
C ASP A 110 -7.92 -5.02 24.50
N GLY A 111 -8.10 -5.54 25.72
CA GLY A 111 -9.28 -5.27 26.55
C GLY A 111 -10.50 -6.14 26.25
N LYS A 112 -10.40 -7.14 25.37
CA LYS A 112 -11.50 -8.06 25.06
C LYS A 112 -11.14 -9.52 25.31
N GLU A 113 -12.14 -10.31 25.66
CA GLU A 113 -11.99 -11.75 25.82
C GLU A 113 -11.71 -12.38 24.44
N PHE A 114 -10.55 -13.01 24.31
CA PHE A 114 -10.14 -13.67 23.09
C PHE A 114 -10.83 -15.04 22.98
N LYS A 115 -12.00 -15.04 22.32
CA LYS A 115 -12.79 -16.25 22.10
C LYS A 115 -13.31 -16.28 20.67
N VAL A 116 -12.71 -17.12 19.84
CA VAL A 116 -13.13 -17.38 18.46
C VAL A 116 -13.59 -18.83 18.35
N GLU A 117 -14.80 -19.02 17.82
CA GLU A 117 -15.41 -20.34 17.62
C GLU A 117 -15.64 -20.62 16.12
N ASP A 118 -15.75 -21.91 15.79
CA ASP A 118 -16.19 -22.33 14.46
C ASP A 118 -17.58 -21.75 14.14
N GLY A 119 -17.73 -21.22 12.93
CA GLY A 119 -18.95 -20.56 12.46
C GLY A 119 -19.11 -19.10 12.86
N ASP A 120 -18.12 -18.50 13.53
CA ASP A 120 -18.04 -17.05 13.69
C ASP A 120 -17.91 -16.33 12.34
N ARG A 121 -18.25 -15.04 12.31
CA ARG A 121 -18.34 -14.26 11.07
C ARG A 121 -17.13 -13.34 10.95
N ALA A 122 -16.44 -13.42 9.83
CA ALA A 122 -15.27 -12.61 9.52
C ALA A 122 -15.60 -11.59 8.44
N VAL A 123 -15.32 -10.31 8.68
CA VAL A 123 -15.57 -9.23 7.72
C VAL A 123 -14.25 -8.60 7.30
N LEU A 124 -14.04 -8.48 6.00
CA LEU A 124 -12.81 -7.90 5.44
C LEU A 124 -12.63 -6.47 5.95
N LEU A 125 -11.48 -6.19 6.55
CA LEU A 125 -11.10 -4.87 7.05
C LEU A 125 -10.22 -4.14 6.04
N THR A 126 -9.17 -4.81 5.58
CA THR A 126 -8.17 -4.23 4.67
C THR A 126 -7.91 -5.20 3.51
N PRO A 127 -8.03 -4.74 2.25
CA PRO A 127 -7.38 -5.44 1.15
C PRO A 127 -5.86 -5.38 1.37
N SER A 128 -5.15 -6.46 1.03
CA SER A 128 -3.74 -6.73 1.38
C SER A 128 -2.75 -5.60 1.03
N ILE A 129 -2.62 -4.63 1.93
CA ILE A 129 -1.54 -3.64 1.96
C ILE A 129 -0.73 -3.87 3.23
N ASN A 130 0.53 -4.26 3.09
CA ASN A 130 1.42 -4.36 4.23
C ASN A 130 1.89 -2.94 4.56
N LEU A 131 1.15 -2.26 5.44
CA LEU A 131 1.43 -0.88 5.83
C LEU A 131 2.70 -0.77 6.68
N VAL A 132 2.98 -1.80 7.48
CA VAL A 132 4.18 -1.85 8.32
C VAL A 132 5.33 -2.46 7.52
N ARG A 133 6.41 -1.71 7.39
CA ARG A 133 7.60 -2.13 6.64
C ARG A 133 8.68 -2.62 7.58
N LYS A 134 9.19 -3.82 7.35
CA LYS A 134 10.33 -4.35 8.11
C LYS A 134 11.63 -3.71 7.64
N VAL A 135 12.45 -3.33 8.60
CA VAL A 135 13.76 -2.70 8.42
C VAL A 135 14.83 -3.65 8.98
N SER A 136 15.85 -3.94 8.18
CA SER A 136 17.04 -4.67 8.62
C SER A 136 18.20 -3.69 8.84
N LEU A 137 18.97 -3.91 9.91
CA LEU A 137 20.22 -3.19 10.16
C LEU A 137 21.36 -4.12 9.76
N VAL A 138 22.10 -3.74 8.72
CA VAL A 138 23.11 -4.60 8.12
C VAL A 138 24.49 -4.19 8.60
N TYR A 139 25.19 -5.15 9.20
CA TYR A 139 26.55 -4.98 9.70
C TYR A 139 27.53 -5.40 8.61
N GLN A 140 28.30 -4.44 8.11
CA GLN A 140 29.38 -4.67 7.17
C GLN A 140 30.63 -5.18 7.90
N GLU A 141 31.47 -5.92 7.18
CA GLU A 141 32.69 -6.52 7.72
C GLU A 141 33.86 -5.54 7.69
N GLU A 142 34.87 -5.74 8.56
CA GLU A 142 36.09 -4.94 8.53
C GLU A 142 36.93 -5.27 7.28
N ALA A 143 37.46 -4.23 6.63
CA ALA A 143 38.41 -4.35 5.53
C ALA A 143 39.75 -4.91 6.03
N THR A 144 40.31 -5.85 5.28
CA THR A 144 41.64 -6.40 5.55
C THR A 144 42.75 -5.39 5.22
N ALA A 145 43.96 -5.59 5.76
CA ALA A 145 45.08 -4.69 5.53
C ALA A 145 45.47 -4.52 4.04
N VAL A 146 45.19 -5.53 3.20
CA VAL A 146 45.42 -5.46 1.75
C VAL A 146 44.37 -4.57 1.09
N GLU A 147 43.11 -4.72 1.47
CA GLU A 147 41.99 -3.94 0.91
C GLU A 147 42.05 -2.46 1.32
N VAL A 148 42.56 -2.15 2.52
CA VAL A 148 42.78 -0.76 2.96
C VAL A 148 43.84 -0.05 2.11
N SER A 149 44.77 -0.77 1.50
CA SER A 149 45.79 -0.18 0.62
C SER A 149 45.26 0.20 -0.77
N GLU A 150 44.08 -0.31 -1.15
CA GLU A 150 43.39 0.01 -2.41
C GLU A 150 41.91 0.38 -2.14
N PRO A 151 41.64 1.52 -1.48
CA PRO A 151 40.30 1.88 -1.02
C PRO A 151 39.27 2.08 -2.15
N GLU A 152 39.72 2.34 -3.38
CA GLU A 152 38.85 2.48 -4.55
C GLU A 152 38.27 1.14 -5.05
N GLN A 153 38.86 0.00 -4.65
CA GLN A 153 38.41 -1.34 -5.03
C GLN A 153 37.77 -2.09 -3.84
N LEU A 154 37.43 -1.37 -2.77
CA LEU A 154 36.86 -1.97 -1.59
C LEU A 154 35.49 -2.61 -1.92
N PRO A 155 35.26 -3.89 -1.55
CA PRO A 155 33.94 -4.50 -1.70
C PRO A 155 32.85 -3.70 -0.97
N PRO A 156 31.62 -3.63 -1.51
CA PRO A 156 30.54 -2.81 -0.94
C PRO A 156 30.08 -3.27 0.45
N ASN A 157 30.42 -4.48 0.87
CA ASN A 157 30.12 -5.05 2.19
C ASN A 157 31.29 -4.90 3.20
N LYS A 158 32.32 -4.12 2.86
CA LYS A 158 33.51 -3.90 3.69
C LYS A 158 33.61 -2.44 4.14
N LEU A 159 34.04 -2.25 5.38
CA LEU A 159 34.29 -0.94 5.98
C LEU A 159 35.75 -0.71 6.32
N LEU A 160 36.21 0.51 6.09
CA LEU A 160 37.50 0.98 6.60
C LEU A 160 37.55 0.84 8.14
N PRO A 161 38.69 0.46 8.74
CA PRO A 161 38.80 0.19 10.17
C PRO A 161 38.35 1.34 11.09
N GLU A 162 38.50 2.58 10.63
CA GLU A 162 38.06 3.76 11.38
C GLU A 162 36.53 3.83 11.48
N VAL A 163 35.82 3.55 10.38
CA VAL A 163 34.36 3.56 10.32
C VAL A 163 33.77 2.32 10.98
N PHE A 164 34.40 1.15 10.76
CA PHE A 164 33.96 -0.12 11.33
C PHE A 164 33.82 -0.06 12.86
N LYS A 165 34.75 0.61 13.56
CA LYS A 165 34.69 0.81 15.02
C LYS A 165 33.46 1.60 15.49
N HIS A 166 32.89 2.43 14.64
CA HIS A 166 31.74 3.29 14.96
C HIS A 166 30.41 2.71 14.46
N GLN A 167 30.43 1.72 13.56
CA GLN A 167 29.23 1.10 12.98
C GLN A 167 28.25 0.58 14.03
N GLU A 168 28.73 -0.18 15.02
CA GLU A 168 27.84 -0.78 16.02
C GLU A 168 27.06 0.28 16.80
N ASN A 169 27.74 1.34 17.24
CA ASN A 169 27.10 2.46 17.92
C ASN A 169 26.10 3.20 17.02
N ALA A 170 26.41 3.33 15.73
CA ALA A 170 25.55 3.97 14.74
C ALA A 170 24.24 3.18 14.54
N LEU A 171 24.34 1.87 14.28
CA LEU A 171 23.17 1.02 14.06
C LEU A 171 22.35 0.85 15.35
N GLU A 172 22.99 0.77 16.52
CA GLU A 172 22.28 0.78 17.81
C GLU A 172 21.54 2.11 18.07
N ALA A 173 22.04 3.25 17.55
CA ALA A 173 21.31 4.51 17.63
C ALA A 173 20.01 4.48 16.80
N ILE A 174 20.03 3.88 15.61
CA ILE A 174 18.82 3.66 14.78
C ILE A 174 17.83 2.76 15.51
N LYS A 175 18.30 1.65 16.08
CA LYS A 175 17.48 0.72 16.86
C LYS A 175 16.78 1.39 18.03
N LYS A 176 17.45 2.31 18.72
CA LYS A 176 16.86 3.11 19.81
C LYS A 176 15.87 4.16 19.30
N ALA A 177 16.09 4.72 18.11
CA ALA A 177 15.21 5.73 17.52
C ALA A 177 13.92 5.15 16.93
N LEU A 178 13.93 3.87 16.50
CA LEU A 178 12.81 3.20 15.84
C LEU A 178 11.49 3.23 16.64
N PRO A 179 11.44 2.86 17.94
CA PRO A 179 10.18 2.85 18.69
C PRO A 179 9.50 4.22 18.80
N GLU A 180 10.29 5.30 18.89
CA GLU A 180 9.77 6.66 19.05
C GLU A 180 9.44 7.31 17.70
N ASN A 181 10.37 7.26 16.74
CA ASN A 181 10.26 7.97 15.47
C ASN A 181 9.61 7.14 14.36
N GLY A 182 9.65 5.81 14.47
CA GLY A 182 9.08 4.90 13.47
C GLY A 182 7.55 4.90 13.47
N LYS A 183 6.95 5.38 14.56
CA LYS A 183 5.50 5.55 14.75
C LYS A 183 4.66 4.33 14.32
N GLY A 184 5.22 3.11 14.35
CA GLY A 184 4.54 1.88 13.92
C GLY A 184 4.46 1.65 12.40
N TRP A 185 4.89 2.60 11.58
CA TRP A 185 5.00 2.47 10.11
C TRP A 185 6.17 1.57 9.69
N VAL A 186 7.18 1.49 10.55
CA VAL A 186 8.36 0.67 10.36
C VAL A 186 8.66 -0.13 11.62
N GLU A 187 9.08 -1.38 11.44
CA GLU A 187 9.47 -2.28 12.53
C GLU A 187 10.83 -2.92 12.23
N LEU A 188 11.59 -3.23 13.27
CA LEU A 188 12.86 -3.93 13.11
C LEU A 188 12.59 -5.40 12.76
N ALA A 189 13.28 -5.96 11.77
CA ALA A 189 13.27 -7.41 11.54
C ALA A 189 13.90 -8.14 12.73
N GLU A 190 13.24 -9.20 13.22
CA GLU A 190 13.65 -9.92 14.44
C GLU A 190 14.95 -10.73 14.28
N GLU A 191 15.43 -10.97 13.05
CA GLU A 191 16.64 -11.74 12.77
C GLU A 191 17.69 -10.94 12.00
N LYS A 192 18.97 -11.23 12.29
CA LYS A 192 20.09 -10.88 11.41
C LYS A 192 19.85 -11.61 10.09
N VAL A 193 19.26 -10.92 9.13
CA VAL A 193 18.94 -11.52 7.85
C VAL A 193 20.24 -11.90 7.15
N THR A 194 20.49 -13.20 7.08
CA THR A 194 21.50 -13.77 6.18
C THR A 194 21.02 -13.60 4.74
N GLU A 195 21.95 -13.58 3.77
CA GLU A 195 21.68 -13.23 2.37
C GLU A 195 20.52 -14.02 1.71
N ASP A 196 20.14 -15.18 2.28
CA ASP A 196 19.08 -16.07 1.80
C ASP A 196 17.68 -15.84 2.43
N ASP A 197 17.53 -15.00 3.47
CA ASP A 197 16.29 -14.85 4.27
C ASP A 197 15.62 -13.46 4.20
N PHE A 198 15.78 -12.71 3.10
CA PHE A 198 15.12 -11.42 2.90
C PHE A 198 13.60 -11.50 2.65
N GLU A 199 12.95 -12.65 2.87
CA GLU A 199 11.49 -12.78 2.78
C GLU A 199 10.81 -11.90 3.85
N GLY A 200 10.40 -10.70 3.43
CA GLY A 200 9.61 -9.77 4.21
C GLY A 200 10.34 -8.50 4.68
N VAL A 201 11.63 -8.33 4.39
CA VAL A 201 12.34 -7.06 4.62
C VAL A 201 12.08 -6.09 3.47
N ALA A 202 11.65 -4.87 3.81
CA ALA A 202 11.41 -3.82 2.83
C ALA A 202 12.64 -2.92 2.63
N TYR A 203 13.33 -2.60 3.73
CA TYR A 203 14.44 -1.65 3.74
C TYR A 203 15.64 -2.20 4.51
N GLN A 204 16.83 -1.86 4.05
CA GLN A 204 18.07 -2.10 4.77
C GLN A 204 18.71 -0.76 5.14
N VAL A 205 19.34 -0.68 6.30
CA VAL A 205 20.15 0.48 6.69
C VAL A 205 21.57 0.01 6.94
N VAL A 206 22.52 0.65 6.24
CA VAL A 206 23.96 0.41 6.35
C VAL A 206 24.68 1.71 6.75
N VAL A 207 25.92 1.57 7.20
CA VAL A 207 26.87 2.68 7.32
C VAL A 207 27.86 2.54 6.16
N ASN A 208 28.09 3.60 5.39
CA ASN A 208 29.03 3.57 4.27
C ASN A 208 30.46 3.95 4.71
N ASN A 209 31.45 3.82 3.82
CA ASN A 209 32.85 4.17 4.11
C ASN A 209 33.12 5.66 4.38
N GLN A 210 32.12 6.53 4.17
CA GLN A 210 32.19 7.95 4.51
C GLN A 210 31.66 8.22 5.94
N GLY A 211 31.24 7.19 6.67
CA GLY A 211 30.66 7.31 8.00
C GLY A 211 29.25 7.91 7.95
N GLU A 212 28.48 7.59 6.91
CA GLU A 212 27.13 8.07 6.69
C GLU A 212 26.14 6.91 6.72
N TYR A 213 24.93 7.15 7.22
CA TYR A 213 23.81 6.25 7.07
C TYR A 213 23.30 6.27 5.63
N GLU A 214 23.09 5.08 5.09
CA GLU A 214 22.53 4.87 3.77
C GLU A 214 21.32 3.93 3.87
N ILE A 215 20.22 4.30 3.20
CA ILE A 215 19.00 3.49 3.14
C ILE A 215 19.01 2.76 1.81
N CYS A 216 19.00 1.44 1.88
CA CYS A 216 19.01 0.55 0.73
C CYS A 216 17.68 -0.18 0.58
N ASP A 217 17.42 -0.64 -0.64
CA ASP A 217 16.34 -1.55 -0.93
C ASP A 217 16.61 -2.96 -0.35
N ARG A 218 15.66 -3.89 -0.56
CA ARG A 218 15.78 -5.28 -0.11
C ARG A 218 16.96 -6.06 -0.72
N THR A 219 17.56 -5.56 -1.80
CA THR A 219 18.71 -6.16 -2.47
C THR A 219 20.04 -5.52 -2.07
N GLY A 220 20.01 -4.53 -1.16
CA GLY A 220 21.20 -3.83 -0.69
C GLY A 220 21.64 -2.66 -1.58
N HIS A 221 20.87 -2.32 -2.63
CA HIS A 221 21.17 -1.16 -3.46
C HIS A 221 20.67 0.13 -2.80
N PRO A 222 21.49 1.18 -2.70
CA PRO A 222 21.05 2.47 -2.18
C PRO A 222 19.91 3.07 -3.01
N PHE A 223 18.91 3.62 -2.33
CA PHE A 223 17.86 4.36 -3.02
C PHE A 223 18.41 5.65 -3.63
N GLN A 224 18.06 5.91 -4.89
CA GLN A 224 18.40 7.16 -5.56
C GLN A 224 17.65 8.34 -4.93
N ASN A 225 18.20 9.54 -5.11
CA ASN A 225 17.61 10.79 -4.61
C ASN A 225 17.39 10.84 -3.07
N ILE A 226 18.09 9.99 -2.30
CA ILE A 226 18.17 10.08 -0.85
C ILE A 226 19.59 10.50 -0.47
N ALA A 227 19.77 11.74 -0.02
CA ALA A 227 21.08 12.21 0.44
C ALA A 227 21.50 11.47 1.73
N PRO A 228 22.67 10.82 1.78
CA PRO A 228 23.17 10.18 3.01
C PRO A 228 23.29 11.16 4.19
N LEU A 229 23.30 10.63 5.42
CA LEU A 229 23.42 11.44 6.65
C LEU A 229 24.63 11.02 7.45
N LYS A 230 25.48 11.96 7.87
CA LYS A 230 26.65 11.62 8.68
C LYS A 230 26.21 11.07 10.03
N VAL A 231 26.84 9.97 10.44
CA VAL A 231 26.59 9.33 11.74
C VAL A 231 26.87 10.28 12.91
N SER A 232 27.80 11.23 12.72
CA SER A 232 28.16 12.25 13.70
C SER A 232 27.12 13.35 13.89
N ASP A 233 26.18 13.52 12.95
CA ASP A 233 25.22 14.61 13.00
C ASP A 233 24.22 14.40 14.14
N ARG A 234 23.88 15.51 14.81
CA ARG A 234 22.85 15.50 15.85
C ARG A 234 21.51 15.09 15.22
N ASP A 235 20.85 14.11 15.83
CA ASP A 235 19.56 13.57 15.39
C ASP A 235 19.60 12.83 14.03
N ALA A 236 20.79 12.46 13.52
CA ALA A 236 20.94 11.69 12.28
C ALA A 236 20.10 10.40 12.30
N ALA A 237 20.21 9.63 13.39
CA ALA A 237 19.48 8.38 13.55
C ALA A 237 17.95 8.58 13.55
N ALA A 238 17.45 9.61 14.25
CA ALA A 238 16.03 9.95 14.24
C ALA A 238 15.56 10.39 12.84
N THR A 239 16.40 11.13 12.11
CA THR A 239 16.10 11.58 10.74
C THR A 239 16.06 10.41 9.76
N VAL A 240 16.96 9.43 9.88
CA VAL A 240 16.89 8.18 9.09
C VAL A 240 15.58 7.46 9.35
N VAL A 241 15.16 7.32 10.61
CA VAL A 241 13.87 6.68 10.95
C VAL A 241 12.69 7.45 10.35
N LYS A 242 12.68 8.80 10.42
CA LYS A 242 11.65 9.62 9.78
C LYS A 242 11.59 9.40 8.26
N ARG A 243 12.75 9.27 7.59
CA ARG A 243 12.81 8.95 6.16
C ARG A 243 12.29 7.55 5.85
N LEU A 244 12.57 6.56 6.71
CA LEU A 244 11.99 5.21 6.56
C LEU A 244 10.46 5.21 6.67
N VAL A 245 9.90 6.00 7.58
CA VAL A 245 8.43 6.20 7.68
C VAL A 245 7.87 6.85 6.41
N HIS A 246 8.56 7.87 5.89
CA HIS A 246 8.20 8.53 4.64
C HIS A 246 8.15 7.55 3.47
N LEU A 247 9.20 6.74 3.31
CA LEU A 247 9.27 5.70 2.29
C LEU A 247 8.15 4.66 2.45
N ALA A 248 7.84 4.25 3.69
CA ALA A 248 6.75 3.32 3.95
C ALA A 248 5.40 3.88 3.47
N LYS A 249 5.11 5.15 3.75
CA LYS A 249 3.89 5.84 3.27
C LYS A 249 3.88 5.98 1.74
N TYR A 250 5.01 6.41 1.16
CA TYR A 250 5.17 6.54 -0.29
C TYR A 250 4.87 5.20 -1.00
N HIS A 251 5.52 4.11 -0.56
CA HIS A 251 5.30 2.79 -1.15
C HIS A 251 3.90 2.24 -0.87
N ALA A 252 3.29 2.54 0.28
CA ALA A 252 1.90 2.17 0.54
C ALA A 252 0.96 2.82 -0.49
N THR A 253 1.16 4.09 -0.82
CA THR A 253 0.40 4.79 -1.87
C THR A 253 0.67 4.20 -3.26
N ALA A 254 1.93 3.94 -3.60
CA ALA A 254 2.31 3.34 -4.88
C ALA A 254 1.73 1.93 -5.07
N GLU A 255 1.70 1.12 -4.02
CA GLU A 255 1.18 -0.25 -4.04
C GLU A 255 -0.34 -0.35 -3.85
N LEU A 256 -1.01 0.76 -3.46
CA LEU A 256 -2.45 0.79 -3.21
C LEU A 256 -3.24 0.50 -4.48
N ASP A 257 -3.71 -0.73 -4.63
CA ASP A 257 -4.45 -1.13 -5.83
C ASP A 257 -5.72 -1.90 -5.45
N ASN A 258 -6.74 -1.75 -6.28
CA ASN A 258 -7.93 -2.56 -6.17
C ASN A 258 -7.72 -3.91 -6.86
N LYS A 259 -7.25 -4.88 -6.09
CA LYS A 259 -6.96 -6.24 -6.56
C LYS A 259 -8.20 -7.13 -6.71
N ASP A 260 -9.40 -6.61 -6.44
CA ASP A 260 -10.66 -7.34 -6.62
C ASP A 260 -10.97 -7.54 -8.11
N LYS A 261 -10.59 -8.70 -8.64
CA LYS A 261 -10.85 -9.10 -10.02
C LYS A 261 -12.34 -9.25 -10.35
N THR A 262 -13.20 -9.33 -9.33
CA THR A 262 -14.66 -9.43 -9.49
C THR A 262 -15.36 -8.08 -9.41
N SER A 263 -14.60 -7.00 -9.16
CA SER A 263 -15.11 -5.64 -9.17
C SER A 263 -15.70 -5.31 -10.55
N PRO A 264 -16.87 -4.63 -10.61
CA PRO A 264 -17.43 -4.17 -11.88
C PRO A 264 -16.51 -3.18 -12.62
N LEU A 265 -15.59 -2.55 -11.89
CA LEU A 265 -14.61 -1.59 -12.44
C LEU A 265 -13.27 -2.25 -12.81
N ALA A 266 -13.08 -3.55 -12.56
CA ALA A 266 -11.85 -4.25 -12.91
C ALA A 266 -11.55 -4.11 -14.41
N GLY A 267 -10.40 -3.52 -14.73
CA GLY A 267 -9.97 -3.27 -16.10
C GLY A 267 -10.82 -2.25 -16.86
N LYS A 268 -11.66 -1.46 -16.19
CA LYS A 268 -12.52 -0.44 -16.83
C LYS A 268 -11.85 0.92 -17.00
N LEU A 269 -10.71 1.13 -16.36
CA LEU A 269 -9.88 2.32 -16.53
C LEU A 269 -8.65 1.97 -17.37
N THR A 270 -8.41 2.72 -18.44
CA THR A 270 -7.24 2.53 -19.30
C THR A 270 -6.47 3.84 -19.48
N LEU A 271 -5.15 3.75 -19.52
CA LEU A 271 -4.22 4.87 -19.61
C LEU A 271 -3.34 4.71 -20.86
N GLU A 272 -3.06 5.83 -21.52
CA GLU A 272 -2.16 5.87 -22.68
C GLU A 272 -1.39 7.19 -22.68
N TRP A 273 -0.07 7.13 -22.84
CA TRP A 273 0.72 8.31 -23.15
C TRP A 273 0.57 8.67 -24.63
N LEU A 274 0.13 9.89 -24.92
CA LEU A 274 -0.13 10.33 -26.30
C LEU A 274 1.10 10.90 -27.01
N GLY A 275 2.07 11.41 -26.24
CA GLY A 275 3.29 12.05 -26.74
C GLY A 275 3.67 13.27 -25.89
N THR A 276 4.64 14.05 -26.37
CA THR A 276 5.12 15.27 -25.71
C THR A 276 4.92 16.51 -26.59
N SER A 277 4.91 17.68 -25.95
CA SER A 277 4.97 18.98 -26.62
C SER A 277 5.88 19.93 -25.83
N ALA A 278 6.81 20.58 -26.53
CA ALA A 278 7.67 21.61 -25.96
C ALA A 278 7.10 23.04 -26.11
N ILE A 279 6.01 23.20 -26.88
CA ILE A 279 5.41 24.50 -27.18
C ILE A 279 4.08 24.75 -26.46
N TYR A 280 3.51 23.72 -25.82
CA TYR A 280 2.27 23.84 -25.06
C TYR A 280 2.48 24.70 -23.82
N GLN A 281 1.56 25.63 -23.58
CA GLN A 281 1.50 26.42 -22.36
C GLN A 281 0.19 26.14 -21.61
N PRO A 282 0.20 26.18 -20.26
CA PRO A 282 -1.04 26.10 -19.48
C PRO A 282 -2.08 27.11 -19.95
N GLY A 283 -3.27 26.61 -20.30
CA GLY A 283 -4.37 27.42 -20.83
C GLY A 283 -4.56 27.35 -22.35
N ASP A 284 -3.59 26.76 -23.08
CA ASP A 284 -3.77 26.43 -24.49
C ASP A 284 -4.73 25.25 -24.67
N ASP A 285 -5.32 25.15 -25.86
CA ASP A 285 -6.04 23.94 -26.26
C ASP A 285 -5.07 22.75 -26.34
N ILE A 286 -5.53 21.58 -25.86
CA ILE A 286 -4.73 20.36 -25.92
C ILE A 286 -4.47 19.99 -27.39
N PRO A 287 -3.18 19.88 -27.81
CA PRO A 287 -2.86 19.53 -29.20
C PRO A 287 -3.41 18.15 -29.57
N PRO A 288 -3.96 17.98 -30.78
CA PRO A 288 -4.37 16.65 -31.26
C PRO A 288 -3.16 15.72 -31.33
N LYS A 289 -3.39 14.41 -31.15
CA LYS A 289 -2.33 13.37 -31.16
C LYS A 289 -1.39 13.44 -32.38
N SER A 290 -1.89 13.87 -33.54
CA SER A 290 -1.10 14.02 -34.76
C SER A 290 -0.04 15.13 -34.71
N GLN A 291 -0.16 16.07 -33.77
CA GLN A 291 0.77 17.19 -33.57
C GLN A 291 1.73 16.94 -32.38
N LEU A 292 1.50 15.90 -31.59
CA LEU A 292 2.37 15.53 -30.48
C LEU A 292 3.61 14.81 -31.01
N LYS A 293 4.75 15.06 -30.37
CA LYS A 293 5.97 14.33 -30.63
C LYS A 293 5.84 12.93 -30.01
N PRO A 294 5.95 11.84 -30.79
CA PRO A 294 5.90 10.50 -30.23
C PRO A 294 7.16 10.20 -29.40
N PHE A 295 7.03 9.30 -28.44
CA PHE A 295 8.18 8.78 -27.71
C PHE A 295 9.06 7.92 -28.62
N THR A 296 10.38 7.99 -28.41
CA THR A 296 11.34 7.14 -29.11
C THR A 296 11.06 5.66 -28.85
N ASP A 297 10.79 5.32 -27.58
CA ASP A 297 10.31 4.02 -27.16
C ASP A 297 8.99 4.19 -26.38
N PRO A 298 7.84 3.79 -26.94
CA PRO A 298 6.56 3.86 -26.24
C PRO A 298 6.46 2.92 -25.02
N SER A 299 7.31 1.90 -24.92
CA SER A 299 7.33 0.99 -23.77
C SER A 299 8.11 1.53 -22.58
N VAL A 300 9.05 2.44 -22.84
CA VAL A 300 9.82 3.18 -21.82
C VAL A 300 9.85 4.67 -22.20
N PRO A 301 8.73 5.39 -22.03
CA PRO A 301 8.62 6.79 -22.43
C PRO A 301 9.66 7.63 -21.71
N THR A 302 10.48 8.37 -22.46
CA THR A 302 11.48 9.29 -21.90
C THR A 302 11.13 10.73 -22.26
N VAL A 303 11.17 11.63 -21.27
CA VAL A 303 10.81 13.05 -21.40
C VAL A 303 11.85 13.92 -20.69
N LYS A 304 12.03 15.17 -21.14
CA LYS A 304 12.94 16.10 -20.46
C LYS A 304 12.22 16.88 -19.36
N VAL A 305 12.95 17.25 -18.31
CA VAL A 305 12.47 18.18 -17.28
C VAL A 305 11.85 19.42 -17.94
N GLY A 306 10.62 19.77 -17.54
CA GLY A 306 9.88 20.93 -18.04
C GLY A 306 9.15 20.75 -19.37
N GLU A 307 9.30 19.62 -20.07
CA GLU A 307 8.42 19.29 -21.22
C GLU A 307 7.05 18.82 -20.72
N TYR A 308 5.98 19.10 -21.49
CA TYR A 308 4.66 18.57 -21.20
C TYR A 308 4.45 17.22 -21.88
N VAL A 309 3.92 16.27 -21.12
CA VAL A 309 3.47 14.97 -21.58
C VAL A 309 1.95 14.87 -21.46
N PHE A 310 1.30 14.21 -22.41
CA PHE A 310 -0.17 14.14 -22.46
C PHE A 310 -0.68 12.74 -22.10
N LEU A 311 -1.39 12.63 -21.00
CA LEU A 311 -2.01 11.39 -20.52
C LEU A 311 -3.46 11.30 -21.01
N SER A 312 -3.80 10.28 -21.77
CA SER A 312 -5.19 9.93 -22.06
C SER A 312 -5.72 8.97 -21.01
N ILE A 313 -6.79 9.37 -20.32
CA ILE A 313 -7.52 8.57 -19.35
C ILE A 313 -8.84 8.16 -19.99
N HIS A 314 -9.11 6.86 -20.12
CA HIS A 314 -10.31 6.36 -20.77
C HIS A 314 -11.15 5.53 -19.82
N ASN A 315 -12.34 6.04 -19.52
CA ASN A 315 -13.39 5.33 -18.80
C ASN A 315 -14.10 4.40 -19.79
N THR A 316 -13.81 3.10 -19.72
CA THR A 316 -14.47 2.06 -20.54
C THR A 316 -15.62 1.39 -19.80
N SER A 317 -16.03 1.91 -18.64
CA SER A 317 -17.20 1.42 -17.91
C SER A 317 -18.51 1.98 -18.51
N ASN A 318 -19.64 1.48 -18.02
CA ASN A 318 -20.97 2.02 -18.35
C ASN A 318 -21.46 3.05 -17.32
N GLN A 319 -20.58 3.46 -16.40
CA GLN A 319 -20.88 4.41 -15.33
C GLN A 319 -19.93 5.59 -15.44
N ASP A 320 -20.34 6.73 -14.90
CA ASP A 320 -19.45 7.88 -14.77
C ASP A 320 -18.43 7.59 -13.66
N LEU A 321 -17.19 8.04 -13.87
CA LEU A 321 -16.10 7.83 -12.93
C LEU A 321 -15.50 9.17 -12.52
N ASN A 322 -15.43 9.41 -11.22
CA ASN A 322 -14.73 10.54 -10.62
C ASN A 322 -13.25 10.18 -10.47
N VAL A 323 -12.39 10.97 -11.10
CA VAL A 323 -10.98 10.67 -11.30
C VAL A 323 -10.07 11.68 -10.61
N ALA A 324 -9.00 11.17 -10.01
CA ALA A 324 -7.80 11.93 -9.65
C ALA A 324 -6.56 11.27 -10.24
N VAL A 325 -5.58 12.09 -10.58
CA VAL A 325 -4.26 11.69 -11.07
C VAL A 325 -3.24 12.13 -10.06
N LEU A 326 -2.48 11.17 -9.54
CA LEU A 326 -1.38 11.38 -8.63
C LEU A 326 -0.07 11.12 -9.38
N ASP A 327 0.88 12.01 -9.17
CA ASP A 327 2.29 11.78 -9.48
C ASP A 327 2.95 11.10 -8.28
N ILE A 328 3.71 10.04 -8.55
CA ILE A 328 4.51 9.29 -7.60
C ILE A 328 5.95 9.48 -8.07
N ALA A 329 6.55 10.55 -7.56
CA ALA A 329 7.73 11.16 -8.14
C ALA A 329 9.03 10.58 -7.59
N SER A 330 10.08 10.65 -8.40
CA SER A 330 11.44 10.19 -8.10
C SER A 330 12.14 10.91 -6.94
N ASP A 331 11.61 12.02 -6.44
CA ASP A 331 12.08 12.72 -5.23
C ASP A 331 11.35 12.27 -3.95
N TRP A 332 10.59 11.17 -4.05
CA TRP A 332 9.79 10.57 -2.99
C TRP A 332 8.57 11.40 -2.55
N SER A 333 8.17 12.38 -3.36
CA SER A 333 6.90 13.08 -3.17
C SER A 333 5.74 12.32 -3.81
N VAL A 334 4.53 12.59 -3.32
CA VAL A 334 3.27 12.19 -3.95
C VAL A 334 2.42 13.45 -4.08
N GLU A 335 2.01 13.81 -5.29
CA GLU A 335 1.18 14.99 -5.51
C GLU A 335 -0.03 14.66 -6.38
N GLN A 336 -1.22 15.14 -6.01
CA GLN A 336 -2.35 15.12 -6.93
C GLN A 336 -2.18 16.23 -7.96
N ILE A 337 -1.71 15.85 -9.15
CA ILE A 337 -1.45 16.74 -10.29
C ILE A 337 -2.71 17.07 -11.09
N TYR A 338 -3.76 16.25 -10.99
CA TYR A 338 -5.04 16.54 -11.62
C TYR A 338 -6.22 15.95 -10.82
N PRO A 339 -7.31 16.70 -10.59
CA PRO A 339 -7.44 18.14 -10.84
C PRO A 339 -6.46 18.96 -10.00
N GLY A 340 -6.09 20.15 -10.47
CA GLY A 340 -5.16 21.03 -9.75
C GLY A 340 -5.67 21.44 -8.38
N LYS A 341 -4.80 21.96 -7.49
CA LYS A 341 -5.15 22.31 -6.09
C LYS A 341 -6.38 23.22 -5.95
N ASN A 342 -6.66 24.04 -6.95
CA ASN A 342 -7.78 24.98 -6.98
C ASN A 342 -9.03 24.46 -7.73
N GLU A 343 -8.99 23.23 -8.28
CA GLU A 343 -9.95 22.71 -9.26
C GLU A 343 -10.79 21.54 -8.73
N GLY A 344 -11.06 21.54 -7.42
CA GLY A 344 -11.79 20.46 -6.74
C GLY A 344 -10.90 19.26 -6.40
N SER A 345 -11.52 18.22 -5.82
CA SER A 345 -10.81 16.97 -5.47
C SER A 345 -10.82 15.94 -6.58
N LEU A 346 -11.83 15.94 -7.45
CA LEU A 346 -12.07 14.96 -8.51
C LEU A 346 -12.71 15.61 -9.73
N VAL A 347 -12.44 15.06 -10.93
CA VAL A 347 -13.16 15.38 -12.16
C VAL A 347 -13.92 14.15 -12.66
N THR A 348 -15.17 14.34 -13.09
CA THR A 348 -16.00 13.26 -13.62
C THR A 348 -15.70 13.02 -15.10
N ILE A 349 -15.29 11.80 -15.43
CA ILE A 349 -15.22 11.30 -16.80
C ILE A 349 -16.47 10.46 -17.07
N GLU A 350 -17.31 10.92 -18.00
CA GLU A 350 -18.53 10.22 -18.40
C GLU A 350 -18.26 8.79 -18.88
N ALA A 351 -19.27 7.93 -18.78
CA ALA A 351 -19.23 6.57 -19.31
C ALA A 351 -18.77 6.54 -20.77
N ARG A 352 -17.80 5.66 -21.08
CA ARG A 352 -17.23 5.47 -22.43
C ARG A 352 -16.51 6.69 -23.00
N ARG A 353 -16.16 7.69 -22.18
CA ARG A 353 -15.42 8.88 -22.60
C ARG A 353 -13.94 8.85 -22.20
N LYS A 354 -13.18 9.68 -22.92
CA LYS A 354 -11.76 9.95 -22.68
C LYS A 354 -11.60 11.37 -22.19
N GLU A 355 -10.67 11.54 -21.27
CA GLU A 355 -10.12 12.82 -20.85
C GLU A 355 -8.63 12.83 -21.18
N VAL A 356 -8.10 13.97 -21.61
CA VAL A 356 -6.66 14.13 -21.83
C VAL A 356 -6.14 15.16 -20.84
N VAL A 357 -5.09 14.80 -20.12
CA VAL A 357 -4.49 15.64 -19.09
C VAL A 357 -3.06 16.00 -19.50
N PRO A 358 -2.71 17.29 -19.59
CA PRO A 358 -1.33 17.73 -19.76
C PRO A 358 -0.60 17.68 -18.42
N ILE A 359 0.54 16.99 -18.37
CA ILE A 359 1.35 16.79 -17.17
C ILE A 359 2.74 17.37 -17.43
N PRO A 360 3.23 18.30 -16.60
CA PRO A 360 4.62 18.76 -16.71
C PRO A 360 5.58 17.70 -16.16
N ALA A 361 6.67 17.42 -16.88
CA ALA A 361 7.72 16.54 -16.37
C ALA A 361 8.52 17.21 -15.25
N GLY A 362 8.58 16.56 -14.09
CA GLY A 362 9.19 17.07 -12.86
C GLY A 362 10.69 16.81 -12.74
N SER A 363 11.10 16.22 -11.62
CA SER A 363 12.50 15.93 -11.29
C SER A 363 13.06 14.78 -12.13
N VAL A 364 14.40 14.73 -12.28
CA VAL A 364 15.07 13.65 -13.01
C VAL A 364 14.93 12.32 -12.27
N GLY A 365 14.46 11.28 -12.96
CA GLY A 365 14.29 9.94 -12.40
C GLY A 365 13.13 9.18 -13.05
N GLU A 366 12.75 8.07 -12.40
CA GLU A 366 11.55 7.32 -12.78
C GLU A 366 10.33 7.87 -12.04
N ASP A 367 9.36 8.38 -12.80
CA ASP A 367 8.11 8.88 -12.27
C ASP A 367 6.97 7.94 -12.65
N ASN A 368 6.06 7.74 -11.72
CA ASN A 368 4.89 6.88 -11.90
C ASN A 368 3.62 7.69 -11.76
N VAL A 369 2.82 7.74 -12.83
CA VAL A 369 1.53 8.41 -12.77
C VAL A 369 0.44 7.40 -12.46
N LYS A 370 -0.26 7.62 -11.35
CA LYS A 370 -1.31 6.75 -10.84
C LYS A 370 -2.65 7.44 -10.87
N VAL A 371 -3.59 6.85 -11.59
CA VAL A 371 -4.95 7.36 -11.74
C VAL A 371 -5.89 6.54 -10.86
N PHE A 372 -6.58 7.23 -9.96
CA PHE A 372 -7.67 6.69 -9.15
C PHE A 372 -8.99 7.07 -9.79
N ALA A 373 -9.92 6.12 -9.83
CA ALA A 373 -11.28 6.35 -10.33
C ALA A 373 -12.31 5.74 -9.37
N ALA A 374 -13.36 6.48 -9.03
CA ALA A 374 -14.42 6.03 -8.14
C ALA A 374 -15.81 6.41 -8.67
N VAL A 375 -16.84 5.64 -8.32
CA VAL A 375 -18.24 5.94 -8.66
C VAL A 375 -18.80 7.05 -7.75
N GLY A 376 -18.38 7.05 -6.48
CA GLY A 376 -18.78 8.04 -5.47
C GLY A 376 -17.83 9.23 -5.37
N SER A 377 -18.11 10.11 -4.42
CA SER A 377 -17.13 11.09 -3.98
C SER A 377 -15.98 10.38 -3.26
N ALA A 378 -14.78 10.89 -3.43
CA ALA A 378 -13.59 10.50 -2.68
C ALA A 378 -12.67 11.71 -2.60
N ASN A 379 -11.74 11.68 -1.66
CA ASN A 379 -10.62 12.61 -1.67
C ASN A 379 -9.35 11.77 -1.72
N PHE A 380 -8.41 12.07 -2.61
CA PHE A 380 -7.11 11.37 -2.66
C PHE A 380 -5.97 12.28 -2.21
N ARG A 381 -6.23 13.56 -1.90
CA ARG A 381 -5.19 14.53 -1.49
C ARG A 381 -4.54 14.20 -0.15
N TRP A 382 -5.21 13.42 0.68
CA TRP A 382 -4.62 12.95 1.94
C TRP A 382 -3.50 11.89 1.68
N LEU A 383 -3.42 11.28 0.49
CA LEU A 383 -2.26 10.48 0.05
C LEU A 383 -1.02 11.31 -0.33
N GLU A 384 -1.18 12.63 -0.51
CA GLU A 384 -0.06 13.50 -0.90
C GLU A 384 1.07 13.44 0.13
N LEU A 385 2.31 13.47 -0.32
CA LEU A 385 3.49 13.50 0.53
C LEU A 385 4.43 14.55 -0.06
N PRO A 386 5.03 15.43 0.75
CA PRO A 386 6.03 16.37 0.25
C PRO A 386 7.30 15.60 -0.16
N SER A 387 8.27 16.27 -0.78
CA SER A 387 9.56 15.66 -1.09
C SER A 387 10.28 15.20 0.19
N LEU A 388 11.14 14.19 0.06
CA LEU A 388 11.82 13.60 1.22
C LEU A 388 12.57 14.66 2.06
N GLY A 389 12.30 14.69 3.36
CA GLY A 389 12.98 15.60 4.30
C GLY A 389 12.29 16.95 4.52
N GLN A 390 11.22 17.24 3.80
CA GLN A 390 10.32 18.34 4.14
C GLN A 390 9.34 17.92 5.25
N GLU A 391 8.85 18.89 6.03
CA GLU A 391 7.86 18.60 7.07
C GLU A 391 6.49 18.25 6.46
N LEU A 392 5.84 17.26 7.07
CA LEU A 392 4.47 16.90 6.73
C LEU A 392 3.53 17.96 7.31
N GLU A 393 2.99 18.82 6.46
CA GLU A 393 1.96 19.78 6.86
C GLU A 393 0.70 19.02 7.34
N PRO A 394 0.15 19.36 8.51
CA PRO A 394 -1.07 18.72 9.01
C PRO A 394 -2.25 19.05 8.09
N LYS A 395 -2.78 18.02 7.43
CA LYS A 395 -3.90 18.18 6.50
C LYS A 395 -5.21 18.35 7.26
N GLY A 396 -5.68 19.60 7.35
CA GLY A 396 -7.02 19.91 7.84
C GLY A 396 -8.08 19.56 6.80
N LEU A 397 -8.52 18.30 6.71
CA LEU A 397 -9.53 17.86 5.76
C LEU A 397 -10.70 17.13 6.45
N THR A 398 -11.92 17.52 6.08
CA THR A 398 -13.18 16.94 6.60
C THR A 398 -13.37 15.52 6.10
N ARG A 399 -13.43 14.54 7.01
CA ARG A 399 -13.81 13.15 6.71
C ARG A 399 -15.21 13.13 6.08
N SER A 400 -15.33 12.60 4.87
CA SER A 400 -16.60 12.55 4.12
C SER A 400 -17.56 11.45 4.61
N GLY A 401 -17.06 10.50 5.43
CA GLY A 401 -17.83 9.39 5.99
C GLY A 401 -18.10 8.23 5.01
N ASN A 402 -17.45 8.18 3.84
CA ASN A 402 -17.61 7.05 2.92
C ASN A 402 -16.56 5.93 3.18
N PRO A 403 -16.88 4.66 2.83
CA PRO A 403 -16.01 3.51 3.15
C PRO A 403 -14.64 3.53 2.46
N LEU A 404 -14.54 4.19 1.31
CA LEU A 404 -13.27 4.38 0.61
C LEU A 404 -12.40 5.36 1.38
N ASP A 405 -12.89 6.55 1.69
CA ASP A 405 -12.21 7.59 2.46
C ASP A 405 -11.80 7.09 3.86
N ASP A 406 -12.57 6.18 4.47
CA ASP A 406 -12.17 5.50 5.72
C ASP A 406 -11.01 4.52 5.53
N LEU A 407 -11.01 3.70 4.47
CA LEU A 407 -9.89 2.80 4.12
C LEU A 407 -8.63 3.60 3.81
N LEU A 408 -8.86 4.68 3.10
CA LEU A 408 -7.88 5.64 2.66
C LEU A 408 -7.24 6.29 3.90
N ALA A 409 -7.99 7.02 4.73
CA ALA A 409 -7.48 7.78 5.89
C ALA A 409 -6.41 7.08 6.76
N VAL A 410 -6.42 5.75 6.82
CA VAL A 410 -5.36 4.89 7.36
C VAL A 410 -3.93 5.28 6.93
N ILE A 411 -3.71 5.71 5.68
CA ILE A 411 -2.36 6.10 5.20
C ILE A 411 -1.94 7.51 5.69
N ASP A 412 -2.90 8.38 6.04
CA ASP A 412 -2.60 9.70 6.59
C ASP A 412 -2.12 9.62 8.05
N GLU A 413 -2.62 8.64 8.80
CA GLU A 413 -2.45 8.58 10.25
C GLU A 413 -0.98 8.59 10.68
N ASP A 414 -0.71 9.33 11.77
CA ASP A 414 0.63 9.46 12.35
C ASP A 414 1.21 8.11 12.78
N LYS A 415 0.34 7.20 13.20
CA LYS A 415 0.64 5.78 13.39
C LYS A 415 -0.30 5.00 12.48
N PRO A 416 0.15 3.91 11.83
CA PRO A 416 -0.83 3.04 11.19
C PRO A 416 -1.78 2.55 12.30
N PRO A 417 -3.08 2.46 12.01
CA PRO A 417 -4.11 2.27 13.01
C PRO A 417 -3.75 1.06 13.87
N THR A 418 -3.53 1.28 15.15
CA THR A 418 -3.40 0.19 16.12
C THR A 418 -4.74 -0.52 16.20
N ARG A 419 -4.88 -1.66 15.52
CA ARG A 419 -5.87 -2.73 15.79
C ARG A 419 -7.30 -2.26 16.11
N LYS A 420 -7.78 -1.13 15.56
CA LYS A 420 -9.11 -0.54 15.85
C LYS A 420 -9.79 -0.01 14.58
N LEU A 421 -9.86 -0.83 13.54
CA LEU A 421 -10.41 -0.47 12.22
C LEU A 421 -11.92 -0.72 12.09
N SER A 422 -12.76 0.20 11.61
CA SER A 422 -14.19 -0.03 11.31
C SER A 422 -14.42 -1.15 10.29
N VAL A 423 -15.59 -1.79 10.33
CA VAL A 423 -16.02 -2.64 9.20
C VAL A 423 -16.43 -1.71 8.07
N ALA A 424 -15.65 -1.72 6.98
CA ALA A 424 -16.03 -1.04 5.75
C ALA A 424 -17.00 -1.93 4.96
N ALA A 425 -18.10 -1.36 4.47
CA ALA A 425 -18.82 -1.93 3.34
C ALA A 425 -17.81 -2.12 2.19
N SER A 426 -17.77 -3.30 1.55
CA SER A 426 -16.72 -3.72 0.59
C SER A 426 -16.35 -2.63 -0.41
N PRO A 427 -15.33 -1.79 -0.15
CA PRO A 427 -15.06 -0.60 -0.97
C PRO A 427 -14.59 -1.00 -2.36
N SER A 428 -14.05 -2.21 -2.50
CA SER A 428 -13.47 -2.77 -3.73
C SER A 428 -14.40 -2.78 -4.94
N ARG A 429 -15.71 -2.58 -4.80
CA ARG A 429 -16.62 -2.53 -5.95
C ARG A 429 -16.78 -1.13 -6.55
N GLU A 430 -16.37 -0.08 -5.83
CA GLU A 430 -16.74 1.31 -6.14
C GLU A 430 -15.57 2.18 -6.59
N TRP A 431 -14.35 1.63 -6.63
CA TRP A 431 -13.18 2.31 -7.17
C TRP A 431 -12.27 1.37 -7.96
N THR A 432 -11.32 1.92 -8.70
CA THR A 432 -10.25 1.19 -9.38
C THR A 432 -9.04 2.09 -9.53
N THR A 433 -7.88 1.51 -9.84
CA THR A 433 -6.68 2.28 -10.18
C THR A 433 -6.01 1.76 -11.44
N LYS A 434 -5.23 2.63 -12.06
CA LYS A 434 -4.29 2.25 -13.09
C LYS A 434 -3.04 3.11 -12.96
N GLN A 435 -1.88 2.53 -13.25
CA GLN A 435 -0.61 3.23 -13.20
C GLN A 435 0.14 3.05 -14.52
N ILE A 436 0.91 4.07 -14.89
CA ILE A 436 1.81 4.06 -16.06
C ILE A 436 3.08 4.85 -15.71
N GLY A 437 4.24 4.34 -16.13
CA GLY A 437 5.53 4.94 -15.83
C GLY A 437 6.07 5.81 -16.97
N LEU A 438 7.02 6.68 -16.64
CA LEU A 438 7.88 7.41 -17.56
C LEU A 438 9.25 7.68 -16.91
N THR A 439 10.25 7.98 -17.73
CA THR A 439 11.58 8.40 -17.25
C THR A 439 11.82 9.86 -17.60
N VAL A 440 12.10 10.68 -16.61
CA VAL A 440 12.48 12.08 -16.78
C VAL A 440 14.00 12.21 -16.82
N ILE A 441 14.52 12.86 -17.86
CA ILE A 441 15.96 13.10 -18.04
C ILE A 441 16.28 14.59 -17.97
N ALA A 442 17.51 14.90 -17.57
CA ALA A 442 18.00 16.27 -17.58
C ALA A 442 17.96 16.88 -18.99
N PRO A 443 17.71 18.19 -19.12
CA PRO A 443 17.87 18.86 -20.41
C PRO A 443 19.34 18.75 -20.85
N ASN A 444 19.58 18.38 -22.11
CA ASN A 444 20.92 18.41 -22.68
C ASN A 444 21.47 19.84 -22.54
N LYS A 445 22.65 19.97 -21.91
CA LYS A 445 23.38 21.24 -21.80
C LYS A 445 23.73 21.82 -23.16
#